data_AF-A0A3M3AYH8-F1
#
_entry.id   AF-A0A3M3AYH8-F1
#
_cell.length_a   1.000
_cell.length_b   1.000
_cell.length_c   1.000
_cell.angle_alpha   90.00
_cell.angle_beta   90.00
_cell.angle_gamma   90.00
#
_symmetry.space_group_name_H-M   'P 1'
#
loop_
_entity.id
_entity.type
_entity.pdbx_description
1 polymer ?
#
loop_
_entity_poly.entity_id
_entity_poly.type
_entity_poly.pdbx_seq_one_letter_code
_entity_poly.pdbx_strand_id
1 'polypeptide(L)'
;MVMSRGLSQRLANASVSLKLAVGFGLVMLMTLMISATGWFSNQALIDRGDRVTAIAEINELTLQLRINRSRYEDLFNAESAAEVRTTLDQLDAALAYARSLLRSPENLQSLDGQIQTAREYRQSFADMSKAIDVREASRSQMGDNADKAVDQANKVEAELLKADNILAFNGIVGVSKLIQQARFQVRGYTYSGRPDFEKNANQAIDEAVTGINTLAGDISSEYLPLLQQAVVGLKGYRAAVGQYRDAQAASQAALEKMTALGTTMLATSNEMIARQNKSRNADSDKSVLMIAVATALALVMSILAAWIITRQITTPLQETLEVVERVAS
;
A
#
# COMPACT_ATOMS: atom_id res chain seq x y z
N MET A 1 28.62 40.90 41.35
CA MET A 1 29.18 39.56 41.08
C MET A 1 30.29 39.30 42.11
N VAL A 2 29.94 38.72 43.26
CA VAL A 2 30.84 38.56 44.44
C VAL A 2 31.38 37.13 44.54
N MET A 3 31.35 36.36 43.45
CA MET A 3 32.07 35.10 43.39
C MET A 3 33.57 35.38 43.24
N SER A 4 34.36 34.84 44.19
CA SER A 4 35.75 34.39 44.01
C SER A 4 36.96 35.21 44.49
N ARG A 5 36.87 36.20 45.40
CA ARG A 5 38.11 36.75 46.02
C ARG A 5 38.97 35.69 46.74
N GLY A 6 38.35 34.65 47.31
CA GLY A 6 39.08 33.53 47.93
C GLY A 6 39.52 32.44 46.96
N LEU A 7 38.81 32.24 45.83
CA LEU A 7 39.20 31.28 44.79
C LEU A 7 40.39 31.80 43.99
N SER A 8 40.42 33.11 43.71
CA SER A 8 41.51 33.78 42.99
C SER A 8 42.82 33.77 43.78
N GLN A 9 42.79 33.92 45.11
CA GLN A 9 43.98 33.80 45.96
C GLN A 9 44.49 32.36 46.07
N ARG A 10 43.61 31.36 46.13
CA ARG A 10 44.02 29.94 46.14
C ARG A 10 44.55 29.47 44.79
N LEU A 11 44.00 29.97 43.68
CA LEU A 11 44.54 29.74 42.34
C LEU A 11 45.86 30.49 42.13
N ALA A 12 46.03 31.70 42.64
CA ALA A 12 47.27 32.47 42.51
C ALA A 12 48.49 31.72 43.10
N ASN A 13 48.31 31.04 44.24
CA ASN A 13 49.35 30.25 44.93
C ASN A 13 49.44 28.79 44.46
N ALA A 14 48.63 28.36 43.49
CA ALA A 14 48.71 27.01 42.94
C ALA A 14 49.93 26.87 42.01
N SER A 15 50.51 25.65 41.95
CA SER A 15 51.60 25.34 41.03
C SER A 15 51.19 25.64 39.58
N VAL A 16 52.17 26.06 38.77
CA VAL A 16 51.98 26.32 37.32
C VAL A 16 51.30 25.12 36.63
N SER A 17 51.67 23.90 37.02
CA SER A 17 51.07 22.65 36.51
C SER A 17 49.58 22.53 36.80
N LEU A 18 49.10 22.95 37.98
CA LEU A 18 47.67 22.88 38.32
C LEU A 18 46.85 23.91 37.53
N LYS A 19 47.39 25.11 37.34
CA LYS A 19 46.75 26.18 36.53
C LYS A 19 46.57 25.73 35.07
N LEU A 20 47.61 25.12 34.49
CA LEU A 20 47.57 24.55 33.14
C LEU A 20 46.61 23.36 33.05
N ALA A 21 46.64 22.45 34.03
CA ALA A 21 45.76 21.28 34.06
C ALA A 21 44.27 21.67 34.16
N VAL A 22 43.92 22.70 34.91
CA VAL A 22 42.53 23.20 35.00
C VAL A 22 42.07 23.83 33.68
N GLY A 23 42.89 24.68 33.06
CA GLY A 23 42.56 25.30 31.78
C GLY A 23 42.40 24.26 30.67
N PHE A 24 43.35 23.34 30.56
CA PHE A 24 43.32 22.26 29.58
C PHE A 24 42.20 21.24 29.85
N GLY A 25 41.99 20.88 31.11
CA GLY A 25 40.91 19.97 31.53
C GLY A 25 39.53 20.52 31.21
N LEU A 26 39.32 21.82 31.39
CA LEU A 26 38.08 22.48 31.01
C LEU A 26 37.84 22.43 29.49
N VAL A 27 38.87 22.70 28.68
CA VAL A 27 38.76 22.62 27.21
C VAL A 27 38.44 21.18 26.78
N MET A 28 39.15 20.18 27.32
CA MET A 28 38.84 18.77 27.04
C MET A 28 37.41 18.39 27.42
N LEU A 29 36.91 18.86 28.58
CA LEU A 29 35.55 18.60 29.01
C LEU A 29 34.52 19.23 28.06
N MET A 30 34.76 20.45 27.59
CA MET A 30 33.91 21.09 26.58
C MET A 30 33.94 20.34 25.25
N THR A 31 35.12 19.90 24.79
CA THR A 31 35.26 19.08 23.59
C THR A 31 34.48 17.76 23.71
N LEU A 32 34.57 17.09 24.86
CA LEU A 32 33.81 15.86 25.13
C LEU A 32 32.30 16.12 25.11
N MET A 33 31.82 17.23 25.68
CA MET A 33 30.39 17.57 25.63
C MET A 33 29.90 17.86 24.20
N ILE A 34 30.68 18.61 23.41
CA ILE A 34 30.34 18.88 22.01
C ILE A 34 30.32 17.57 21.22
N SER A 35 31.34 16.72 21.40
CA SER A 35 31.43 15.40 20.75
C SER A 35 30.25 14.50 21.13
N ALA A 36 29.90 14.42 22.41
CA ALA A 36 28.74 13.64 22.88
C ALA A 36 27.42 14.19 22.31
N THR A 37 27.24 15.51 22.27
CA THR A 37 26.04 16.14 21.68
C THR A 37 25.94 15.83 20.18
N GLY A 38 27.05 15.93 19.46
CA GLY A 38 27.13 15.54 18.05
C GLY A 38 26.79 14.06 17.84
N TRP A 39 27.32 13.19 18.69
CA TRP A 39 27.06 11.75 18.66
C TRP A 39 25.58 11.42 18.88
N PHE A 40 24.97 11.92 19.96
CA PHE A 40 23.55 11.66 20.25
C PHE A 40 22.61 12.26 19.20
N SER A 41 22.94 13.44 18.66
CA SER A 41 22.20 14.05 17.55
C SER A 41 22.25 13.16 16.30
N ASN A 42 23.43 12.65 15.94
CA ASN A 42 23.59 11.76 14.80
C ASN A 42 22.81 10.44 14.97
N GLN A 43 22.86 9.83 16.16
CA GLN A 43 22.09 8.62 16.45
C GLN A 43 20.58 8.86 16.32
N ALA A 44 20.07 9.98 16.85
CA ALA A 44 18.66 10.34 16.72
C ALA A 44 18.23 10.58 15.27
N LEU A 45 19.13 11.10 14.41
CA LEU A 45 18.89 11.24 12.98
C LEU A 45 18.82 9.89 12.26
N ILE A 46 19.69 8.94 12.61
CA ILE A 46 19.67 7.56 12.09
C ILE A 46 18.35 6.87 12.45
N ASP A 47 17.99 6.84 13.74
CA ASP A 47 16.75 6.20 14.20
C ASP A 47 15.50 6.80 13.54
N ARG A 48 15.52 8.11 13.23
CA ARG A 48 14.43 8.78 12.49
C ARG A 48 14.44 8.42 11.01
N GLY A 49 15.61 8.29 10.41
CA GLY A 49 15.79 7.79 9.04
C GLY A 49 15.15 6.41 8.88
N ASP A 50 15.48 5.48 9.77
CA ASP A 50 14.93 4.12 9.76
C ASP A 50 13.39 4.12 9.83
N ARG A 51 12.80 4.98 10.67
CA ARG A 51 11.34 5.13 10.76
C ARG A 51 10.74 5.66 9.46
N VAL A 52 11.36 6.66 8.83
CA VAL A 52 10.87 7.24 7.56
C VAL A 52 10.99 6.20 6.45
N THR A 53 12.09 5.47 6.37
CA THR A 53 12.30 4.38 5.41
C THR A 53 11.24 3.29 5.58
N ALA A 54 10.97 2.85 6.81
CA ALA A 54 9.93 1.84 7.06
C ALA A 54 8.52 2.31 6.63
N ILE A 55 8.19 3.59 6.83
CA ILE A 55 6.91 4.15 6.36
C ILE A 55 6.90 4.32 4.83
N ALA A 56 8.04 4.65 4.22
CA ALA A 56 8.17 4.75 2.76
C ALA A 56 7.99 3.37 2.10
N GLU A 57 8.51 2.31 2.70
CA GLU A 57 8.31 0.92 2.25
C GLU A 57 6.82 0.53 2.29
N ILE A 58 6.09 0.88 3.35
CA ILE A 58 4.63 0.69 3.42
C ILE A 58 3.92 1.42 2.26
N ASN A 59 4.35 2.65 1.95
CA ASN A 59 3.78 3.44 0.85
C ASN A 59 4.06 2.79 -0.51
N GLU A 60 5.28 2.33 -0.75
CA GLU A 60 5.69 1.62 -1.96
C GLU A 60 4.92 0.32 -2.14
N LEU A 61 4.83 -0.52 -1.10
CA LEU A 61 4.05 -1.75 -1.11
C LEU A 61 2.56 -1.49 -1.35
N THR A 62 2.03 -0.39 -0.82
CA THR A 62 0.63 0.03 -1.10
C THR A 62 0.42 0.40 -2.57
N LEU A 63 1.40 1.05 -3.21
CA LEU A 63 1.37 1.31 -4.66
C LEU A 63 1.49 0.02 -5.47
N GLN A 64 2.44 -0.85 -5.11
CA GLN A 64 2.61 -2.15 -5.76
C GLN A 64 1.35 -3.02 -5.63
N LEU A 65 0.68 -2.96 -4.48
CA LEU A 65 -0.57 -3.67 -4.24
C LEU A 65 -1.66 -3.21 -5.22
N ARG A 66 -1.76 -1.90 -5.48
CA ARG A 66 -2.70 -1.35 -6.48
C ARG A 66 -2.36 -1.80 -7.90
N ILE A 67 -1.08 -1.87 -8.25
CA ILE A 67 -0.60 -2.35 -9.56
C ILE A 67 -0.98 -3.83 -9.73
N ASN A 68 -0.63 -4.67 -8.76
CA ASN A 68 -0.90 -6.11 -8.83
C ASN A 68 -2.41 -6.40 -8.83
N ARG A 69 -3.20 -5.62 -8.06
CA ARG A 69 -4.66 -5.73 -8.07
C ARG A 69 -5.24 -5.36 -9.45
N SER A 70 -4.76 -4.27 -10.06
CA SER A 70 -5.16 -3.89 -11.43
C SER A 70 -4.84 -4.99 -12.44
N ARG A 71 -3.67 -5.64 -12.32
CA ARG A 71 -3.31 -6.78 -13.18
C ARG A 71 -4.26 -7.96 -12.97
N TYR A 72 -4.67 -8.23 -11.74
CA TYR A 72 -5.65 -9.28 -11.44
C TYR A 72 -7.05 -8.96 -11.99
N GLU A 73 -7.47 -7.69 -11.94
CA GLU A 73 -8.70 -7.20 -12.58
C GLU A 73 -8.72 -7.40 -14.09
N ASP A 74 -7.55 -7.36 -14.75
CA ASP A 74 -7.47 -7.54 -16.19
C ASP A 74 -7.37 -9.03 -16.58
N LEU A 75 -6.66 -9.83 -15.79
CA LEU A 75 -6.30 -11.21 -16.16
C LEU A 75 -7.17 -12.29 -15.52
N PHE A 76 -7.81 -12.02 -14.39
CA PHE A 76 -8.68 -12.95 -13.65
C PHE A 76 -8.06 -14.33 -13.37
N ASN A 77 -6.74 -14.40 -13.21
CA ASN A 77 -6.03 -15.68 -13.11
C ASN A 77 -5.37 -15.90 -11.74
N ALA A 78 -5.05 -17.17 -11.45
CA ALA A 78 -4.49 -17.57 -10.16
C ALA A 78 -3.10 -16.96 -9.88
N GLU A 79 -2.32 -16.70 -10.93
CA GLU A 79 -0.97 -16.12 -10.84
C GLU A 79 -1.03 -14.66 -10.36
N SER A 80 -1.80 -13.81 -11.04
CA SER A 80 -2.02 -12.42 -10.62
C SER A 80 -2.71 -12.32 -9.25
N ALA A 81 -3.62 -13.25 -8.91
CA ALA A 81 -4.18 -13.33 -7.56
C ALA A 81 -3.11 -13.70 -6.50
N ALA A 82 -2.14 -14.54 -6.84
CA ALA A 82 -1.03 -14.87 -5.95
C ALA A 82 -0.10 -13.68 -5.73
N GLU A 83 0.19 -12.89 -6.76
CA GLU A 83 1.01 -11.67 -6.64
C GLU A 83 0.41 -10.66 -5.66
N VAL A 84 -0.92 -10.46 -5.72
CA VAL A 84 -1.62 -9.58 -4.76
C VAL A 84 -1.47 -10.10 -3.33
N ARG A 85 -1.67 -11.41 -3.11
CA ARG A 85 -1.51 -12.03 -1.79
C ARG A 85 -0.09 -11.89 -1.26
N THR A 86 0.91 -12.16 -2.09
CA THR A 86 2.33 -11.96 -1.73
C THR A 86 2.61 -10.52 -1.32
N THR A 87 2.06 -9.54 -2.06
CA THR A 87 2.24 -8.12 -1.75
C THR A 87 1.54 -7.74 -0.44
N LEU A 88 0.37 -8.30 -0.15
CA LEU A 88 -0.32 -8.13 1.14
C LEU A 88 0.50 -8.73 2.29
N ASP A 89 1.13 -9.89 2.09
CA ASP A 89 1.99 -10.51 3.11
C ASP A 89 3.23 -9.67 3.40
N GLN A 90 3.85 -9.10 2.35
CA GLN A 90 4.94 -8.14 2.47
C GLN A 90 4.50 -6.87 3.20
N LEU A 91 3.32 -6.35 2.89
CA LEU A 91 2.74 -5.17 3.53
C LEU A 91 2.49 -5.40 5.02
N ASP A 92 1.94 -6.56 5.39
CA ASP A 92 1.73 -6.93 6.79
C ASP A 92 3.05 -7.03 7.56
N ALA A 93 4.09 -7.60 6.93
CA ALA A 93 5.43 -7.65 7.50
C ALA A 93 6.05 -6.25 7.68
N ALA A 94 5.94 -5.37 6.68
CA ALA A 94 6.42 -3.99 6.74
C ALA A 94 5.69 -3.17 7.80
N LEU A 95 4.38 -3.34 7.94
CA LEU A 95 3.57 -2.72 9.00
C LEU A 95 4.01 -3.19 10.39
N ALA A 96 4.25 -4.49 10.57
CA ALA A 96 4.75 -5.04 11.83
C ALA A 96 6.15 -4.53 12.17
N TYR A 97 7.04 -4.44 11.16
CA TYR A 97 8.38 -3.90 11.32
C TYR A 97 8.35 -2.42 11.72
N ALA A 98 7.58 -1.58 11.01
CA ALA A 98 7.39 -0.16 11.34
C ALA A 98 6.87 0.02 12.76
N ARG A 99 5.95 -0.84 13.22
CA ARG A 99 5.40 -0.80 14.59
C ARG A 99 6.48 -1.00 15.64
N SER A 100 7.49 -1.82 15.36
CA SER A 100 8.59 -2.08 16.28
C SER A 100 9.56 -0.90 16.41
N LEU A 101 9.60 0.00 15.41
CA LEU A 101 10.48 1.18 15.36
C LEU A 101 9.84 2.46 15.94
N LEU A 102 8.52 2.59 15.85
CA LEU A 102 7.79 3.77 16.32
C LEU A 102 7.71 3.81 17.85
N ARG A 103 7.66 5.04 18.39
CA ARG A 103 7.70 5.30 19.85
C ARG A 103 6.63 6.28 20.32
N SER A 104 6.20 7.22 19.48
CA SER A 104 5.19 8.21 19.86
C SER A 104 3.77 7.63 19.78
N PRO A 105 2.89 7.92 20.75
CA PRO A 105 1.51 7.44 20.75
C PRO A 105 0.73 7.79 19.47
N GLU A 106 0.91 9.02 18.95
CA GLU A 106 0.23 9.48 17.74
C GLU A 106 0.63 8.68 16.48
N ASN A 107 1.92 8.37 16.33
CA ASN A 107 2.40 7.56 15.20
C ASN A 107 1.98 6.10 15.35
N LEU A 108 1.97 5.57 16.58
CA LEU A 108 1.47 4.21 16.85
C LEU A 108 -0.02 4.10 16.53
N GLN A 109 -0.83 5.10 16.90
CA GLN A 109 -2.25 5.15 16.56
C GLN A 109 -2.48 5.21 15.05
N SER A 110 -1.72 6.05 14.34
CA SER A 110 -1.80 6.15 12.86
C SER A 110 -1.42 4.83 12.19
N LEU A 111 -0.38 4.15 12.69
CA LEU A 111 0.04 2.86 12.19
C LEU A 111 -0.97 1.74 12.51
N ASP A 112 -1.57 1.75 13.70
CA ASP A 112 -2.65 0.83 14.04
C ASP A 112 -3.86 0.99 13.11
N GLY A 113 -4.19 2.23 12.75
CA GLY A 113 -5.19 2.53 11.71
C GLY A 113 -4.79 1.94 10.35
N GLN A 114 -3.53 2.04 9.95
CA GLN A 114 -3.05 1.42 8.71
C GLN A 114 -3.12 -0.11 8.76
N ILE A 115 -2.74 -0.74 9.87
CA ILE A 115 -2.85 -2.19 10.06
C ILE A 115 -4.31 -2.64 9.90
N GLN A 116 -5.24 -1.91 10.50
CA GLN A 116 -6.66 -2.21 10.35
C GLN A 116 -7.14 -2.03 8.89
N THR A 117 -6.72 -0.94 8.24
CA THR A 117 -7.04 -0.66 6.83
C THR A 117 -6.49 -1.75 5.90
N ALA A 118 -5.27 -2.24 6.14
CA ALA A 118 -4.66 -3.33 5.39
C ALA A 118 -5.42 -4.65 5.56
N ARG A 119 -5.88 -4.96 6.78
CA ARG A 119 -6.74 -6.14 7.02
C ARG A 119 -8.07 -6.05 6.27
N GLU A 120 -8.71 -4.88 6.30
CA GLU A 120 -9.95 -4.64 5.55
C GLU A 120 -9.73 -4.75 4.04
N TYR A 121 -8.57 -4.30 3.56
CA TYR A 121 -8.16 -4.47 2.16
C TYR A 121 -8.03 -5.96 1.84
N ARG A 122 -7.29 -6.73 2.65
CA ARG A 122 -7.11 -8.18 2.48
C ARG A 122 -8.44 -8.93 2.45
N GLN A 123 -9.37 -8.59 3.34
CA GLN A 123 -10.71 -9.17 3.32
C GLN A 123 -11.48 -8.82 2.03
N SER A 124 -11.44 -7.54 1.63
CA SER A 124 -12.10 -7.09 0.41
C SER A 124 -11.51 -7.74 -0.84
N PHE A 125 -10.19 -8.00 -0.84
CA PHE A 125 -9.54 -8.78 -1.90
C PHE A 125 -10.04 -10.23 -1.94
N ALA A 126 -10.17 -10.89 -0.79
CA ALA A 126 -10.73 -12.24 -0.73
C ALA A 126 -12.18 -12.30 -1.25
N ASP A 127 -13.00 -11.31 -0.90
CA ASP A 127 -14.36 -11.18 -1.40
C ASP A 127 -14.39 -10.98 -2.92
N MET A 128 -13.49 -10.14 -3.45
CA MET A 128 -13.31 -9.94 -4.88
C MET A 128 -12.89 -11.22 -5.60
N SER A 129 -11.89 -11.94 -5.09
CA SER A 129 -11.42 -13.20 -5.69
C SER A 129 -12.53 -14.23 -5.75
N LYS A 130 -13.29 -14.39 -4.66
CA LYS A 130 -14.45 -15.29 -4.63
C LYS A 130 -15.51 -14.89 -5.66
N ALA A 131 -15.78 -13.60 -5.81
CA ALA A 131 -16.71 -13.11 -6.81
C ALA A 131 -16.22 -13.39 -8.24
N ILE A 132 -14.93 -13.22 -8.51
CA ILE A 132 -14.32 -13.56 -9.80
C ILE A 132 -14.42 -15.06 -10.09
N ASP A 133 -14.17 -15.92 -9.10
CA ASP A 133 -14.31 -17.38 -9.26
C ASP A 133 -15.75 -17.77 -9.65
N VAL A 134 -16.76 -17.18 -8.99
CA VAL A 134 -18.17 -17.39 -9.33
C VAL A 134 -18.49 -16.86 -10.73
N ARG A 135 -17.94 -15.70 -11.09
CA ARG A 135 -18.13 -15.09 -12.41
C ARG A 135 -17.57 -16.00 -13.52
N GLU A 136 -16.37 -16.53 -13.38
CA GLU A 136 -15.76 -17.43 -14.36
C GLU A 136 -16.45 -18.79 -14.43
N ALA A 137 -16.87 -19.34 -13.28
CA ALA A 137 -17.71 -20.54 -13.26
C ALA A 137 -19.05 -20.33 -13.98
N SER A 138 -19.66 -19.15 -13.81
CA SER A 138 -20.90 -18.77 -14.51
C SER A 138 -20.68 -18.67 -16.02
N ARG A 139 -19.51 -18.20 -16.48
CA ARG A 139 -19.15 -18.19 -17.92
C ARG A 139 -19.09 -19.59 -18.51
N SER A 140 -18.51 -20.55 -17.79
CA SER A 140 -18.49 -21.95 -18.21
C SER A 140 -19.90 -22.52 -18.30
N GLN A 141 -20.72 -22.32 -17.25
CA GLN A 141 -22.11 -22.79 -17.22
C GLN A 141 -22.98 -22.16 -18.30
N MET A 142 -22.71 -20.89 -18.66
CA MET A 142 -23.35 -20.22 -19.79
C MET A 142 -23.06 -20.98 -21.10
N GLY A 143 -21.81 -21.35 -21.36
CA GLY A 143 -21.43 -22.16 -22.51
C GLY A 143 -22.16 -23.51 -22.53
N ASP A 144 -22.03 -24.29 -21.46
CA ASP A 144 -22.60 -25.64 -21.37
C ASP A 144 -24.13 -25.65 -21.55
N ASN A 145 -24.82 -24.68 -20.97
CA ASN A 145 -26.29 -24.60 -21.04
C ASN A 145 -26.78 -24.13 -22.41
N ALA A 146 -26.06 -23.21 -23.06
CA ALA A 146 -26.37 -22.80 -24.43
C ALA A 146 -26.12 -23.95 -25.41
N ASP A 147 -25.02 -24.68 -25.26
CA ASP A 147 -24.66 -25.80 -26.12
C ASP A 147 -25.66 -26.95 -25.97
N LYS A 148 -26.14 -27.23 -24.76
CA LYS A 148 -27.27 -28.17 -24.55
C LYS A 148 -28.51 -27.75 -25.35
N ALA A 149 -28.88 -26.47 -25.35
CA ALA A 149 -30.05 -26.00 -26.10
C ALA A 149 -29.87 -26.17 -27.62
N VAL A 150 -28.67 -25.84 -28.12
CA VAL A 150 -28.30 -26.03 -29.53
C VAL A 150 -28.33 -27.51 -29.92
N ASP A 151 -27.77 -28.40 -29.10
CA ASP A 151 -27.71 -29.83 -29.38
C ASP A 151 -29.11 -30.46 -29.50
N GLN A 152 -30.05 -30.06 -28.64
CA GLN A 152 -31.43 -30.56 -28.74
C GLN A 152 -32.15 -30.00 -29.97
N ALA A 153 -31.94 -28.72 -30.30
CA ALA A 153 -32.50 -28.12 -31.51
C ALA A 153 -31.97 -28.81 -32.78
N ASN A 154 -30.67 -29.10 -32.83
CA ASN A 154 -30.03 -29.80 -33.96
C ASN A 154 -30.57 -31.22 -34.16
N LYS A 155 -30.89 -31.94 -33.07
CA LYS A 155 -31.53 -33.27 -33.16
C LYS A 155 -32.91 -33.18 -33.78
N VAL A 156 -33.73 -32.21 -33.37
CA VAL A 156 -35.05 -31.97 -33.98
C VAL A 156 -34.90 -31.60 -35.45
N GLU A 157 -33.98 -30.71 -35.78
CA GLU A 157 -33.67 -30.32 -37.17
C GLU A 157 -33.29 -31.52 -38.04
N ALA A 158 -32.42 -32.40 -37.55
CA ALA A 158 -31.99 -33.58 -38.29
C ALA A 158 -33.14 -34.58 -38.55
N GLU A 159 -34.04 -34.79 -37.59
CA GLU A 159 -35.19 -35.68 -37.76
C GLU A 159 -36.24 -35.07 -38.70
N LEU A 160 -36.51 -33.77 -38.60
CA LEU A 160 -37.45 -33.08 -39.49
C LEU A 160 -36.96 -33.07 -40.94
N LEU A 161 -35.64 -32.98 -41.16
CA LEU A 161 -35.03 -33.07 -42.49
C LEU A 161 -35.23 -34.47 -43.10
N LYS A 162 -35.10 -35.54 -42.30
CA LYS A 162 -35.37 -36.92 -42.77
C LYS A 162 -36.84 -37.15 -43.09
N ALA A 163 -37.73 -36.50 -42.35
CA ALA A 163 -39.17 -36.61 -42.54
C ALA A 163 -39.72 -35.77 -43.72
N ASP A 164 -38.87 -35.01 -44.41
CA ASP A 164 -39.23 -34.09 -45.50
C ASP A 164 -40.31 -33.05 -45.10
N ASN A 165 -40.35 -32.67 -43.82
CA ASN A 165 -41.32 -31.70 -43.30
C ASN A 165 -40.73 -30.28 -43.34
N ILE A 166 -40.82 -29.65 -44.52
CA ILE A 166 -40.23 -28.33 -44.80
C ILE A 166 -40.76 -27.23 -43.86
N LEU A 167 -42.06 -27.24 -43.50
CA LEU A 167 -42.64 -26.21 -42.65
C LEU A 167 -42.09 -26.30 -41.22
N ALA A 168 -42.07 -27.49 -40.63
CA ALA A 168 -41.49 -27.70 -39.31
C ALA A 168 -39.97 -27.45 -39.31
N PHE A 169 -39.28 -27.83 -40.40
CA PHE A 169 -37.86 -27.58 -40.59
C PHE A 169 -37.55 -26.06 -40.58
N ASN A 170 -38.34 -25.25 -41.27
CA ASN A 170 -38.18 -23.79 -41.23
C ASN A 170 -38.41 -23.22 -39.83
N GLY A 171 -39.36 -23.80 -39.07
CA GLY A 171 -39.62 -23.44 -37.68
C GLY A 171 -38.43 -23.67 -36.76
N ILE A 172 -37.81 -24.87 -36.81
CA ILE A 172 -36.63 -25.17 -35.99
C ILE A 172 -35.41 -24.34 -36.40
N VAL A 173 -35.21 -24.05 -37.69
CA VAL A 173 -34.17 -23.10 -38.15
C VAL A 173 -34.40 -21.70 -37.55
N GLY A 174 -35.65 -21.25 -37.45
CA GLY A 174 -36.01 -20.01 -36.77
C GLY A 174 -35.62 -20.02 -35.29
N VAL A 175 -35.91 -21.11 -34.57
CA VAL A 175 -35.48 -21.32 -33.18
C VAL A 175 -33.95 -21.28 -33.05
N SER A 176 -33.22 -21.98 -33.92
CA SER A 176 -31.75 -21.98 -33.91
C SER A 176 -31.18 -20.57 -34.08
N LYS A 177 -31.78 -19.73 -34.93
CA LYS A 177 -31.42 -18.31 -35.08
C LYS A 177 -31.66 -17.51 -33.79
N LEU A 178 -32.79 -17.72 -33.11
CA LEU A 178 -33.08 -17.06 -31.83
C LEU A 178 -32.06 -17.45 -30.75
N ILE A 179 -31.68 -18.73 -30.67
CA ILE A 179 -30.64 -19.20 -29.74
C ILE A 179 -29.30 -18.51 -30.04
N GLN A 180 -28.89 -18.41 -31.31
CA GLN A 180 -27.66 -17.70 -31.66
C GLN A 180 -27.74 -16.20 -31.37
N GLN A 181 -28.89 -15.57 -31.59
CA GLN A 181 -29.12 -14.17 -31.23
C GLN A 181 -28.99 -13.94 -29.72
N ALA A 182 -29.52 -14.86 -28.90
CA ALA A 182 -29.35 -14.83 -27.45
C ALA A 182 -27.87 -14.95 -27.04
N ARG A 183 -27.11 -15.88 -27.66
CA ARG A 183 -25.66 -16.01 -27.44
C ARG A 183 -24.90 -14.74 -27.83
N PHE A 184 -25.27 -14.12 -28.95
CA PHE A 184 -24.68 -12.86 -29.38
C PHE A 184 -24.91 -11.72 -28.38
N GLN A 185 -26.15 -11.53 -27.92
CA GLN A 185 -26.48 -10.49 -26.94
C GLN A 185 -25.79 -10.72 -25.59
N VAL A 186 -25.76 -11.95 -25.08
CA VAL A 186 -25.04 -12.30 -23.85
C VAL A 186 -23.54 -12.05 -23.99
N ARG A 187 -22.93 -12.35 -25.15
CA ARG A 187 -21.52 -12.03 -25.38
C ARG A 187 -21.27 -10.51 -25.39
N GLY A 188 -22.18 -9.74 -25.98
CA GLY A 188 -22.17 -8.28 -25.92
C GLY A 188 -22.28 -7.74 -24.49
N TYR A 189 -23.15 -8.34 -23.66
CA TYR A 189 -23.27 -8.02 -22.24
C TYR A 189 -22.00 -8.35 -21.45
N THR A 190 -21.51 -9.58 -21.54
CA THR A 190 -20.35 -10.05 -20.76
C THR A 190 -19.06 -9.31 -21.14
N TYR A 191 -18.95 -8.79 -22.36
CA TYR A 191 -17.84 -7.93 -22.78
C TYR A 191 -17.99 -6.48 -22.30
N SER A 192 -19.19 -5.90 -22.39
CA SER A 192 -19.41 -4.49 -22.06
C SER A 192 -19.67 -4.21 -20.58
N GLY A 193 -20.19 -5.18 -19.83
CA GLY A 193 -20.64 -5.03 -18.45
C GLY A 193 -21.84 -4.10 -18.26
N ARG A 194 -22.49 -3.65 -19.35
CA ARG A 194 -23.53 -2.60 -19.29
C ARG A 194 -24.93 -3.16 -18.98
N PRO A 195 -25.72 -2.51 -18.10
CA PRO A 195 -27.09 -2.94 -17.79
C PRO A 195 -28.03 -3.00 -19.00
N ASP A 196 -27.88 -2.08 -19.97
CA ASP A 196 -28.69 -2.09 -21.20
C ASP A 196 -28.50 -3.38 -22.00
N PHE A 197 -27.27 -3.92 -22.00
CA PHE A 197 -26.95 -5.16 -22.70
C PHE A 197 -27.44 -6.38 -21.92
N GLU A 198 -27.47 -6.33 -20.58
CA GLU A 198 -28.10 -7.38 -19.75
C GLU A 198 -29.57 -7.54 -20.13
N LYS A 199 -30.31 -6.42 -20.21
CA LYS A 199 -31.72 -6.42 -20.59
C LYS A 199 -31.94 -7.05 -21.96
N ASN A 200 -31.15 -6.65 -22.97
CA ASN A 200 -31.24 -7.18 -24.32
C ASN A 200 -30.88 -8.68 -24.38
N ALA A 201 -29.88 -9.10 -23.60
CA ALA A 201 -29.49 -10.50 -23.48
C ALA A 201 -30.60 -11.36 -22.88
N ASN A 202 -31.17 -10.92 -21.75
CA ASN A 202 -32.28 -11.60 -21.10
C ASN A 202 -33.51 -11.66 -22.00
N GLN A 203 -33.85 -10.57 -22.69
CA GLN A 203 -34.96 -10.55 -23.65
C GLN A 203 -34.74 -11.56 -24.79
N ALA A 204 -33.55 -11.59 -25.40
CA ALA A 204 -33.25 -12.54 -26.48
C ALA A 204 -33.32 -14.01 -26.02
N ILE A 205 -32.95 -14.31 -24.76
CA ILE A 205 -33.15 -15.64 -24.18
C ILE A 205 -34.63 -15.98 -24.03
N ASP A 206 -35.44 -15.03 -23.55
CA ASP A 206 -36.89 -15.21 -23.38
C ASP A 206 -37.59 -15.40 -24.75
N GLU A 207 -37.15 -14.68 -25.78
CA GLU A 207 -37.61 -14.84 -27.16
C GLU A 207 -37.26 -16.22 -27.71
N ALA A 208 -36.07 -16.75 -27.44
CA ALA A 208 -35.68 -18.11 -27.85
C ALA A 208 -36.53 -19.18 -27.16
N VAL A 209 -36.82 -19.03 -25.86
CA VAL A 209 -37.75 -19.93 -25.13
C VAL A 209 -39.16 -19.85 -25.71
N THR A 210 -39.63 -18.63 -26.00
CA THR A 210 -40.94 -18.41 -26.63
C THR A 210 -41.01 -19.08 -28.00
N GLY A 211 -39.97 -18.92 -28.83
CA GLY A 211 -39.87 -19.57 -30.13
C GLY A 211 -39.93 -21.09 -30.05
N ILE A 212 -39.26 -21.70 -29.07
CA ILE A 212 -39.34 -23.16 -28.84
C ILE A 212 -40.77 -23.57 -28.45
N ASN A 213 -41.42 -22.83 -27.56
CA ASN A 213 -42.78 -23.16 -27.11
C ASN A 213 -43.81 -23.01 -28.23
N THR A 214 -43.66 -22.01 -29.10
CA THR A 214 -44.50 -21.86 -30.29
C THR A 214 -44.29 -23.06 -31.23
N LEU A 215 -43.04 -23.40 -31.54
CA LEU A 215 -42.74 -24.56 -32.38
C LEU A 215 -43.31 -25.86 -31.81
N ALA A 216 -43.25 -26.04 -30.49
CA ALA A 216 -43.82 -27.21 -29.81
C ALA A 216 -45.34 -27.35 -30.00
N GLY A 217 -46.06 -26.23 -30.22
CA GLY A 217 -47.49 -26.26 -30.54
C GLY A 217 -47.79 -26.67 -32.00
N ASP A 218 -46.80 -26.50 -32.89
CA ASP A 218 -46.98 -26.63 -34.34
C ASP A 218 -46.42 -27.95 -34.91
N ILE A 219 -45.65 -28.72 -34.12
CA ILE A 219 -45.01 -29.97 -34.57
C ILE A 219 -45.51 -31.22 -33.84
N SER A 220 -45.17 -32.39 -34.38
CA SER A 220 -45.49 -33.70 -33.81
C SER A 220 -45.04 -33.82 -32.36
N SER A 221 -45.86 -34.48 -31.53
CA SER A 221 -45.61 -34.65 -30.11
C SER A 221 -44.35 -35.47 -29.79
N GLU A 222 -43.82 -36.21 -30.77
CA GLU A 222 -42.59 -36.98 -30.66
C GLU A 222 -41.34 -36.11 -30.37
N TYR A 223 -41.35 -34.85 -30.80
CA TYR A 223 -40.23 -33.91 -30.64
C TYR A 223 -40.30 -33.12 -29.33
N LEU A 224 -41.44 -33.14 -28.63
CA LEU A 224 -41.64 -32.36 -27.40
C LEU A 224 -40.59 -32.64 -26.31
N PRO A 225 -40.14 -33.89 -26.07
CA PRO A 225 -39.08 -34.13 -25.09
C PRO A 225 -37.76 -33.41 -25.42
N LEU A 226 -37.39 -33.34 -26.71
CA LEU A 226 -36.18 -32.64 -27.15
C LEU A 226 -36.34 -31.13 -26.99
N LEU A 227 -37.48 -30.56 -27.41
CA LEU A 227 -37.78 -29.14 -27.24
C LEU A 227 -37.84 -28.74 -25.76
N GLN A 228 -38.39 -29.59 -24.90
CA GLN A 228 -38.41 -29.36 -23.46
C GLN A 228 -37.00 -29.31 -22.87
N GLN A 229 -36.11 -30.21 -23.30
CA GLN A 229 -34.70 -30.18 -22.89
C GLN A 229 -33.96 -28.93 -23.41
N ALA A 230 -34.31 -28.44 -24.61
CA ALA A 230 -33.79 -27.17 -25.11
C ALA A 230 -34.21 -25.98 -24.22
N VAL A 231 -35.47 -25.95 -23.79
CA VAL A 231 -35.98 -24.95 -22.83
C VAL A 231 -35.26 -25.05 -21.49
N VAL A 232 -34.99 -26.25 -20.98
CA VAL A 232 -34.20 -26.44 -19.75
C VAL A 232 -32.79 -25.86 -19.91
N GLY A 233 -32.13 -26.11 -21.05
CA GLY A 233 -30.86 -25.49 -21.40
C GLY A 233 -30.92 -23.96 -21.37
N LEU A 234 -31.89 -23.35 -22.05
CA LEU A 234 -32.04 -21.88 -22.06
C LEU A 234 -32.38 -21.28 -20.69
N LYS A 235 -33.16 -21.98 -19.86
CA LYS A 235 -33.42 -21.54 -18.48
C LYS A 235 -32.15 -21.59 -17.63
N GLY A 236 -31.35 -22.65 -17.76
CA GLY A 236 -30.02 -22.74 -17.14
C GLY A 236 -29.08 -21.64 -17.64
N TYR A 237 -29.12 -21.34 -18.93
CA TYR A 237 -28.36 -20.26 -19.55
C TYR A 237 -28.73 -18.89 -18.94
N ARG A 238 -30.02 -18.59 -18.83
CA ARG A 238 -30.52 -17.37 -18.17
C ARG A 238 -30.08 -17.28 -16.71
N ALA A 239 -30.16 -18.38 -15.96
CA ALA A 239 -29.74 -18.41 -14.57
C ALA A 239 -28.23 -18.09 -14.43
N ALA A 240 -27.41 -18.66 -15.30
CA ALA A 240 -25.96 -18.40 -15.33
C ALA A 240 -25.63 -16.95 -15.73
N VAL A 241 -26.41 -16.32 -16.62
CA VAL A 241 -26.30 -14.87 -16.91
C VAL A 241 -26.57 -14.04 -15.65
N GLY A 242 -27.60 -14.39 -14.87
CA GLY A 242 -27.92 -13.72 -13.61
C GLY A 242 -26.80 -13.89 -12.56
N GLN A 243 -26.25 -15.09 -12.42
CA GLN A 243 -25.12 -15.34 -11.53
C GLN A 243 -23.87 -14.56 -11.94
N TYR A 244 -23.59 -14.48 -13.25
CA TYR A 244 -22.50 -13.66 -13.79
C TYR A 244 -22.67 -12.18 -13.40
N ARG A 245 -23.88 -11.62 -13.56
CA ARG A 245 -24.19 -10.24 -13.17
C ARG A 245 -23.90 -10.00 -11.69
N ASP A 246 -24.44 -10.84 -10.82
CA ASP A 246 -24.34 -10.66 -9.37
C ASP A 246 -22.88 -10.77 -8.92
N ALA A 247 -22.14 -11.73 -9.49
CA ALA A 247 -20.72 -11.89 -9.25
C ALA A 247 -19.89 -10.70 -9.76
N GLN A 248 -20.20 -10.17 -10.94
CA GLN A 248 -19.56 -8.96 -11.47
C GLN A 248 -19.80 -7.74 -10.57
N ALA A 249 -21.04 -7.56 -10.09
CA ALA A 249 -21.38 -6.46 -9.18
C ALA A 249 -20.67 -6.59 -7.83
N ALA A 250 -20.59 -7.80 -7.26
CA ALA A 250 -19.85 -8.06 -6.03
C ALA A 250 -18.34 -7.78 -6.19
N SER A 251 -17.74 -8.20 -7.31
CA SER A 251 -16.35 -7.91 -7.64
C SER A 251 -16.09 -6.41 -7.75
N GLN A 252 -16.99 -5.66 -8.39
CA GLN A 252 -16.88 -4.21 -8.54
C GLN A 252 -17.00 -3.48 -7.20
N ALA A 253 -17.93 -3.88 -6.33
CA ALA A 253 -18.08 -3.30 -5.00
C ALA A 253 -16.83 -3.52 -4.12
N ALA A 254 -16.26 -4.72 -4.19
CA ALA A 254 -15.02 -5.04 -3.48
C ALA A 254 -13.83 -4.21 -4.00
N LEU A 255 -13.75 -4.01 -5.33
CA LEU A 255 -12.76 -3.16 -5.97
C LEU A 255 -12.86 -1.69 -5.52
N GLU A 256 -14.07 -1.13 -5.49
CA GLU A 256 -14.31 0.25 -5.05
C GLU A 256 -13.85 0.44 -3.60
N LYS A 257 -14.21 -0.51 -2.72
CA LYS A 257 -13.78 -0.51 -1.33
C LYS A 257 -12.25 -0.56 -1.23
N MET A 258 -11.58 -1.47 -1.94
CA MET A 258 -10.12 -1.56 -1.96
C MET A 258 -9.45 -0.29 -2.50
N THR A 259 -10.06 0.38 -3.47
CA THR A 259 -9.53 1.63 -4.04
C THR A 259 -9.60 2.76 -3.01
N ALA A 260 -10.70 2.86 -2.26
CA ALA A 260 -10.81 3.81 -1.14
C ALA A 260 -9.77 3.49 -0.04
N LEU A 261 -9.70 2.23 0.40
CA LEU A 261 -8.75 1.79 1.43
C LEU A 261 -7.30 2.06 1.03
N GLY A 262 -6.91 1.74 -0.21
CA GLY A 262 -5.57 2.03 -0.73
C GLY A 262 -5.26 3.52 -0.75
N THR A 263 -6.23 4.36 -1.09
CA THR A 263 -6.07 5.83 -1.04
C THR A 263 -5.86 6.32 0.39
N THR A 264 -6.61 5.79 1.34
CA THR A 264 -6.44 6.08 2.77
C THR A 264 -5.06 5.66 3.26
N MET A 265 -4.57 4.47 2.92
CA MET A 265 -3.24 4.01 3.32
C MET A 265 -2.11 4.91 2.79
N LEU A 266 -2.19 5.34 1.53
CA LEU A 266 -1.22 6.28 0.95
C LEU A 266 -1.28 7.64 1.67
N ALA A 267 -2.48 8.16 1.93
CA ALA A 267 -2.66 9.42 2.65
C ALA A 267 -2.08 9.37 4.07
N THR A 268 -2.38 8.31 4.83
CA THR A 268 -1.85 8.10 6.17
C THR A 268 -0.32 7.94 6.16
N SER A 269 0.24 7.21 5.20
CA SER A 269 1.69 7.07 5.05
C SER A 269 2.37 8.41 4.79
N ASN A 270 1.83 9.21 3.88
CA ASN A 270 2.34 10.55 3.58
C ASN A 270 2.25 11.50 4.78
N GLU A 271 1.15 11.47 5.53
CA GLU A 271 0.99 12.26 6.75
C GLU A 271 2.01 11.86 7.82
N MET A 272 2.24 10.57 8.03
CA MET A 272 3.25 10.09 8.97
C MET A 272 4.67 10.52 8.55
N ILE A 273 5.02 10.41 7.26
CA ILE A 273 6.31 10.90 6.74
C ILE A 273 6.46 12.41 6.99
N ALA A 274 5.41 13.19 6.70
CA ALA A 274 5.41 14.63 6.93
C ALA A 274 5.60 14.99 8.41
N ARG A 275 4.92 14.29 9.32
CA ARG A 275 5.12 14.45 10.78
C ARG A 275 6.55 14.12 11.22
N GLN A 276 7.11 13.02 10.71
CA GLN A 276 8.49 12.62 11.02
C GLN A 276 9.51 13.66 10.54
N ASN A 277 9.33 14.19 9.33
CA ASN A 277 10.18 15.26 8.79
C ASN A 277 10.06 16.56 9.56
N LYS A 278 8.84 16.98 9.94
CA LYS A 278 8.62 18.18 10.75
C LYS A 278 9.28 18.06 12.12
N SER A 279 9.10 16.93 12.79
CA SER A 279 9.75 16.67 14.08
C SER A 279 11.28 16.59 13.95
N ARG A 280 11.81 16.01 12.86
CA ARG A 280 13.25 16.00 12.58
C ARG A 280 13.83 17.40 12.44
N ASN A 281 13.16 18.28 11.69
CA ASN A 281 13.64 19.64 11.46
C ASN A 281 13.70 20.43 12.78
N ALA A 282 12.66 20.36 13.60
CA ALA A 282 12.64 21.02 14.91
C ALA A 282 13.77 20.55 15.85
N ASP A 283 14.03 19.23 15.88
CA ASP A 283 15.13 18.67 16.68
C ASP A 283 16.51 19.05 16.15
N SER A 284 16.65 19.10 14.81
CA SER A 284 17.88 19.54 14.14
C SER A 284 18.19 21.00 14.50
N ASP A 285 17.21 21.90 14.41
CA ASP A 285 17.39 23.33 14.72
C ASP A 285 17.83 23.52 16.17
N LYS A 286 17.21 22.80 17.11
CA LYS A 286 17.60 22.82 18.53
C LYS A 286 19.02 22.29 18.74
N SER A 287 19.40 21.21 18.06
CA SER A 287 20.72 20.59 18.18
C SER A 287 21.81 21.52 17.63
N VAL A 288 21.56 22.14 16.47
CA VAL A 288 22.46 23.13 15.87
C VAL A 288 22.65 24.32 16.83
N LEU A 289 21.57 24.83 17.42
CA LEU A 289 21.66 25.92 18.39
C LEU A 289 22.49 25.52 19.62
N MET A 290 22.28 24.31 20.15
CA MET A 290 23.01 23.82 21.31
C MET A 290 24.51 23.64 21.02
N ILE A 291 24.85 23.09 19.86
CA ILE A 291 26.25 22.97 19.41
C ILE A 291 26.88 24.36 19.20
N ALA A 292 26.16 25.30 18.60
CA ALA A 292 26.65 26.66 18.38
C ALA A 292 26.93 27.39 19.70
N VAL A 293 26.01 27.32 20.67
CA VAL A 293 26.18 27.90 22.00
C VAL A 293 27.34 27.22 22.75
N ALA A 294 27.39 25.88 22.73
CA ALA A 294 28.48 25.13 23.39
C ALA A 294 29.85 25.47 22.77
N THR A 295 29.92 25.61 21.45
CA THR A 295 31.13 26.00 20.73
C THR A 295 31.54 27.43 21.08
N ALA A 296 30.60 28.38 21.10
CA ALA A 296 30.88 29.76 21.48
C ALA A 296 31.42 29.85 22.92
N LEU A 297 30.79 29.12 23.86
CA LEU A 297 31.27 29.04 25.25
C LEU A 297 32.66 28.42 25.34
N ALA A 298 32.92 27.34 24.60
CA ALA A 298 34.23 26.70 24.55
C ALA A 298 35.32 27.65 24.04
N LEU A 299 35.03 28.45 23.01
CA LEU A 299 35.95 29.46 22.47
C LEU A 299 36.23 30.56 23.51
N VAL A 300 35.19 31.11 24.13
CA VAL A 300 35.34 32.15 25.18
C VAL A 300 36.19 31.63 26.34
N MET A 301 35.90 30.42 26.83
CA MET A 301 36.67 29.81 27.91
C MET A 301 38.13 29.52 27.50
N SER A 302 38.36 29.12 26.25
CA SER A 302 39.71 28.89 25.72
C SER A 302 40.51 30.19 25.65
N ILE A 303 39.89 31.29 25.19
CA ILE A 303 40.51 32.62 25.15
C ILE A 303 40.83 33.10 26.58
N LEU A 304 39.89 32.94 27.51
CA LEU A 304 40.11 33.32 28.92
C LEU A 304 41.22 32.49 29.56
N ALA A 305 41.27 31.19 29.31
CA ALA A 305 42.34 30.32 29.79
C ALA A 305 43.70 30.76 29.23
N ALA A 306 43.79 31.01 27.92
CA ALA A 306 45.00 31.52 27.29
C ALA A 306 45.45 32.86 27.91
N TRP A 307 44.53 33.79 28.10
CA TRP A 307 44.82 35.09 28.72
C TRP A 307 45.31 34.96 30.16
N ILE A 308 44.67 34.11 30.98
CA ILE A 308 45.06 33.85 32.36
C ILE A 308 46.46 33.22 32.42
N ILE A 309 46.74 32.23 31.56
CA ILE A 309 48.06 31.57 31.47
C ILE A 309 49.13 32.60 31.10
N THR A 310 48.91 33.41 30.06
CA THR A 310 49.86 34.45 29.64
C THR A 310 50.20 35.40 30.77
N ARG A 311 49.17 35.91 31.49
CA ARG A 311 49.37 36.90 32.55
C ARG A 311 49.95 36.31 33.85
N GLN A 312 49.59 35.08 34.21
CA GLN A 312 50.00 34.49 35.50
C GLN A 312 51.23 33.60 35.44
N ILE A 313 51.62 33.14 34.27
CA ILE A 313 52.75 32.22 34.09
C ILE A 313 53.81 32.88 33.22
N THR A 314 53.45 33.31 32.02
CA THR A 314 54.44 33.78 31.03
C THR A 314 55.06 35.12 31.39
N THR A 315 54.25 36.11 31.82
CA THR A 315 54.77 37.44 32.19
C THR A 315 55.74 37.40 33.39
N PRO A 316 55.42 36.73 34.53
CA PRO A 316 56.37 36.62 35.64
C PRO A 316 57.65 35.84 35.28
N LEU A 317 57.54 34.82 34.42
CA LEU A 317 58.71 34.09 33.93
C LEU A 317 59.63 34.98 33.08
N GLN A 318 59.07 35.82 32.20
CA GLN A 318 59.84 36.78 31.42
C GLN A 318 60.55 37.80 32.32
N GLU A 319 59.85 38.36 33.31
CA GLU A 319 60.45 39.28 34.29
C GLU A 319 61.60 38.62 35.06
N THR A 320 61.46 37.35 35.45
CA THR A 320 62.57 36.61 36.10
C THR A 320 63.73 36.34 35.15
N LEU A 321 63.46 36.09 33.87
CA LEU A 321 64.49 35.83 32.86
C LEU A 321 65.30 37.09 32.56
N GLU A 322 64.65 38.24 32.41
CA GLU A 322 65.30 39.54 32.21
C GLU A 322 66.20 39.93 33.39
N VAL A 323 65.75 39.63 34.62
CA VAL A 323 66.58 39.84 35.83
C VAL A 323 67.80 38.92 35.82
N VAL A 324 67.65 37.65 35.42
CA VAL A 324 68.76 36.72 35.32
C VAL A 324 69.73 37.12 34.20
N GLU A 325 69.25 37.56 33.04
CA GLU A 325 70.08 38.10 31.96
C GLU A 325 70.87 39.34 32.39
N ARG A 326 70.26 40.26 33.15
CA ARG A 326 70.95 41.42 33.73
C ARG A 326 72.01 41.07 34.78
N VAL A 327 71.89 39.91 35.43
CA VAL A 327 72.90 39.43 36.41
C VAL A 327 74.01 38.63 35.70
N ALA A 328 73.72 38.06 34.53
CA ALA A 328 74.69 37.30 33.74
C ALA A 328 75.52 38.15 32.76
N SER A 329 75.08 39.38 32.45
CA SER A 329 75.83 40.41 31.69
C SER A 329 76.72 41.26 32.60
#